data_AF-A0A923PWG7-F1
#
_entry.id   AF-A0A923PWG7-F1
#
_cell.length_a   1.000
_cell.length_b   1.000
_cell.length_c   1.000
_cell.angle_alpha   90.00
_cell.angle_beta   90.00
_cell.angle_gamma   90.00
#
_symmetry.space_group_name_H-M   'P 1'
#
loop_
_entity.id
_entity.type
_entity.pdbx_description
1 polymer ?
#
loop_
_entity_poly.entity_id
_entity_poly.type
_entity_poly.pdbx_seq_one_letter_code
_entity_poly.pdbx_strand_id
1 'polypeptide(L)'
;MMLVALGQGWRRGGYDRLFAEAVALAPDYETCYFRMANFLREKWSGTSPDEWHRFALAPAEATKREHEQSFYSRIVWSIHGAGMARVSAFKTAGVDWPWMREGFEDLGRQYPDSLWNKNAFCFYAFAADDKVTARRLFAELAGRYARKIWGRPENFNRTVRWANAGARTP
;
A
#
# COMPACT_ATOMS: atom_id res chain seq x y z
N MET A 1 16.38 -9.67 -10.59
CA MET A 1 17.14 -10.58 -9.70
C MET A 1 16.49 -10.81 -8.34
N MET A 2 16.11 -9.78 -7.56
CA MET A 2 15.54 -9.96 -6.20
C MET A 2 14.27 -10.84 -6.08
N LEU A 3 13.40 -10.92 -7.11
CA LEU A 3 12.24 -11.84 -7.08
C LEU A 3 12.67 -13.29 -7.25
N VAL A 4 13.68 -13.53 -8.11
CA VAL A 4 14.24 -14.87 -8.33
C VAL A 4 14.96 -15.34 -7.06
N ALA A 5 15.74 -14.48 -6.41
CA ALA A 5 16.42 -14.79 -5.16
C ALA A 5 15.43 -15.19 -4.04
N LEU A 6 14.31 -14.48 -3.92
CA LEU A 6 13.22 -14.87 -3.00
C LEU A 6 12.65 -16.25 -3.38
N GLY A 7 12.34 -16.46 -4.66
CA GLY A 7 11.79 -17.74 -5.15
C GLY A 7 12.73 -18.94 -4.99
N GLN A 8 14.04 -18.69 -4.99
CA GLN A 8 15.09 -19.69 -4.73
C GLN A 8 15.36 -19.91 -3.24
N GLY A 9 14.67 -19.20 -2.34
CA GLY A 9 14.84 -19.37 -0.90
C GLY A 9 16.21 -18.92 -0.38
N TRP A 10 16.78 -17.86 -0.99
CA TRP A 10 18.09 -17.34 -0.56
C TRP A 10 18.10 -16.99 0.94
N ARG A 11 19.24 -17.27 1.60
CA ARG A 11 19.45 -16.85 2.99
C ARG A 11 19.51 -15.32 3.09
N ARG A 12 19.05 -14.80 4.24
CA ARG A 12 18.98 -13.36 4.55
C ARG A 12 20.23 -12.57 4.14
N GLY A 13 21.41 -12.96 4.60
CA GLY A 13 22.64 -12.21 4.29
C GLY A 13 22.95 -12.09 2.79
N GLY A 14 22.56 -13.06 1.96
CA GLY A 14 22.70 -12.97 0.51
C GLY A 14 21.69 -12.01 -0.12
N TYR A 15 20.46 -12.00 0.40
CA TYR A 15 19.41 -11.08 -0.05
C TYR A 15 19.71 -9.62 0.35
N ASP A 16 20.19 -9.42 1.58
CA ASP A 16 20.58 -8.10 2.10
C ASP A 16 21.70 -7.49 1.25
N ARG A 17 22.70 -8.29 0.86
CA ARG A 17 23.77 -7.86 -0.05
C ARG A 17 23.23 -7.48 -1.43
N LEU A 18 22.37 -8.32 -2.01
CA LEU A 18 21.74 -8.03 -3.31
C LEU A 18 20.89 -6.75 -3.27
N PHE A 19 20.17 -6.52 -2.17
CA PHE A 19 19.42 -5.28 -1.96
C PHE A 19 20.37 -4.08 -1.88
N ALA A 20 21.45 -4.15 -1.09
CA ALA A 20 22.45 -3.10 -0.97
C ALA A 20 23.08 -2.72 -2.32
N GLU A 21 23.47 -3.72 -3.12
CA GLU A 21 23.99 -3.51 -4.48
C GLU A 21 22.95 -2.83 -5.38
N ALA A 22 21.68 -3.26 -5.31
CA ALA A 22 20.62 -2.71 -6.15
C ALA A 22 20.28 -1.25 -5.82
N VAL A 23 20.25 -0.88 -4.52
CA VAL A 23 19.99 0.51 -4.11
C VAL A 23 21.20 1.42 -4.32
N ALA A 24 22.43 0.88 -4.29
CA ALA A 24 23.62 1.64 -4.65
C ALA A 24 23.61 2.04 -6.13
N LEU A 25 23.10 1.16 -7.00
CA LEU A 25 22.97 1.44 -8.43
C LEU A 25 21.77 2.35 -8.76
N ALA A 26 20.63 2.13 -8.09
CA ALA A 26 19.37 2.79 -8.40
C ALA A 26 18.58 3.14 -7.12
N PRO A 27 18.99 4.17 -6.36
CA PRO A 27 18.41 4.51 -5.06
C PRO A 27 16.95 4.99 -5.14
N ASP A 28 16.50 5.46 -6.30
CA ASP A 28 15.12 5.93 -6.51
C ASP A 28 14.20 4.83 -7.07
N TYR A 29 14.73 3.64 -7.35
CA TYR A 29 13.93 2.55 -7.91
C TYR A 29 13.14 1.82 -6.81
N GLU A 30 11.94 2.33 -6.52
CA GLU A 30 11.07 1.89 -5.42
C GLU A 30 10.84 0.36 -5.38
N THR A 31 10.85 -0.29 -6.55
CA THR A 31 10.64 -1.74 -6.66
C THR A 31 11.67 -2.54 -5.86
N CYS A 32 12.90 -2.07 -5.68
CA CYS A 32 13.88 -2.74 -4.82
C CYS A 32 13.42 -2.78 -3.37
N TYR A 33 12.88 -1.66 -2.88
CA TYR A 33 12.37 -1.53 -1.52
C TYR A 33 11.08 -2.32 -1.32
N PHE A 34 10.18 -2.36 -2.30
CA PHE A 34 8.98 -3.19 -2.23
C PHE A 34 9.33 -4.68 -2.08
N ARG A 35 10.35 -5.13 -2.81
CA ARG A 35 10.85 -6.51 -2.75
C ARG A 35 11.49 -6.81 -1.41
N MET A 36 12.29 -5.88 -0.88
CA MET A 36 12.89 -5.99 0.45
C MET A 36 11.82 -6.06 1.55
N ALA A 37 10.84 -5.16 1.52
CA ALA A 37 9.72 -5.19 2.46
C ALA A 37 8.95 -6.52 2.38
N ASN A 38 8.71 -7.06 1.18
CA ASN A 38 8.07 -8.37 1.06
C ASN A 38 8.96 -9.52 1.58
N PHE A 39 10.28 -9.47 1.37
CA PHE A 39 11.23 -10.45 1.90
C PHE A 39 11.23 -10.49 3.44
N LEU A 40 11.20 -9.32 4.07
CA LEU A 40 11.18 -9.14 5.53
C LEU A 40 9.86 -9.54 6.23
N ARG A 41 8.89 -10.09 5.50
CA ARG A 41 7.67 -10.62 6.13
C ARG A 41 7.99 -11.95 6.81
N GLU A 42 7.35 -12.19 7.96
CA GLU A 42 7.55 -13.41 8.78
C GLU A 42 7.43 -14.71 7.99
N LYS A 43 6.43 -14.79 7.09
CA LYS A 43 6.23 -15.99 6.24
C LYS A 43 7.37 -16.28 5.26
N TRP A 44 8.36 -15.40 5.15
CA TRP A 44 9.51 -15.53 4.26
C TRP A 44 10.82 -15.56 5.05
N SER A 45 11.33 -14.40 5.47
CA SER A 45 12.60 -14.31 6.21
C SER A 45 12.58 -13.33 7.38
N GLY A 46 11.42 -12.71 7.66
CA GLY A 46 11.28 -11.80 8.77
C GLY A 46 11.44 -12.53 10.11
N THR A 47 12.13 -11.92 11.06
CA THR A 47 12.28 -12.44 12.43
C THR A 47 11.14 -12.03 13.35
N SER A 48 10.32 -11.06 12.92
CA SER A 48 9.11 -10.63 13.64
C SER A 48 8.03 -10.16 12.67
N PRO A 49 6.74 -10.19 13.07
CA PRO A 49 5.63 -9.69 12.25
C PRO A 49 5.80 -8.24 11.78
N ASP A 50 6.47 -7.40 12.59
CA ASP A 50 6.62 -5.96 12.34
C ASP A 50 7.94 -5.57 11.65
N GLU A 51 8.82 -6.52 11.31
CA GLU A 51 10.13 -6.18 10.74
C GLU A 51 10.01 -5.45 9.40
N TRP A 52 9.12 -5.90 8.52
CA TRP A 52 8.84 -5.22 7.25
C TRP A 52 8.26 -3.81 7.48
N HIS A 53 7.49 -3.62 8.56
CA HIS A 53 6.86 -2.35 8.88
C HIS A 53 7.91 -1.33 9.35
N ARG A 54 8.82 -1.75 10.24
CA ARG A 54 9.99 -0.94 10.62
C ARG A 54 10.86 -0.59 9.41
N PHE A 55 11.07 -1.53 8.50
CA PHE A 55 11.76 -1.25 7.23
C PHE A 55 10.98 -0.29 6.34
N ALA A 56 9.65 -0.30 6.32
CA ALA A 56 8.87 0.62 5.51
C ALA A 56 8.91 2.06 6.04
N LEU A 57 9.12 2.22 7.36
CA LEU A 57 9.25 3.52 8.03
C LEU A 57 10.69 4.08 7.99
N ALA A 58 11.72 3.23 8.00
CA ALA A 58 13.11 3.70 8.08
C ALA A 58 13.59 4.56 6.87
N PRO A 59 13.28 4.22 5.60
CA PRO A 59 13.61 5.07 4.45
C PRO A 59 12.88 6.40 4.49
N ALA A 60 11.68 6.45 5.08
CA ALA A 60 10.99 7.72 5.30
C ALA A 60 11.85 8.60 6.21
N GLU A 61 12.22 8.13 7.40
CA GLU A 61 13.01 8.91 8.34
C GLU A 61 14.43 9.29 7.85
N ALA A 62 15.07 8.41 7.06
CA ALA A 62 16.46 8.58 6.65
C ALA A 62 16.66 9.43 5.39
N THR A 63 15.69 9.49 4.47
CA THR A 63 15.92 10.05 3.14
C THR A 63 15.55 11.53 3.00
N LYS A 64 14.88 12.16 3.99
CA LYS A 64 14.37 13.55 3.90
C LYS A 64 13.68 13.84 2.55
N ARG A 65 13.09 12.82 1.93
CA ARG A 65 12.46 12.95 0.62
C ARG A 65 11.17 13.73 0.83
N GLU A 66 10.80 14.62 -0.08
CA GLU A 66 9.55 15.39 0.04
C GLU A 66 8.27 14.51 0.05
N HIS A 67 8.39 13.18 -0.07
CA HIS A 67 7.29 12.22 -0.23
C HIS A 67 7.46 10.94 0.62
N GLU A 68 7.94 11.08 1.85
CA GLU A 68 8.16 9.99 2.82
C GLU A 68 6.91 9.11 3.04
N GLN A 69 5.73 9.72 3.17
CA GLN A 69 4.47 9.02 3.44
C GLN A 69 3.96 8.27 2.19
N SER A 70 4.13 8.85 1.00
CA SER A 70 3.79 8.19 -0.28
C SER A 70 4.54 6.87 -0.43
N PHE A 71 5.80 6.86 -0.03
CA PHE A 71 6.64 5.67 -0.15
C PHE A 71 6.17 4.52 0.73
N TYR A 72 5.87 4.82 2.00
CA TYR A 72 5.25 3.86 2.91
C TYR A 72 3.95 3.28 2.33
N SER A 73 3.08 4.16 1.83
CA SER A 73 1.79 3.76 1.25
C SER A 73 1.95 2.83 0.06
N ARG A 74 2.94 3.10 -0.79
CA ARG A 74 3.28 2.24 -1.94
C ARG A 74 3.85 0.89 -1.51
N ILE A 75 4.68 0.83 -0.46
CA ILE A 75 5.16 -0.44 0.11
C ILE A 75 3.97 -1.27 0.59
N VAL A 76 3.12 -0.71 1.46
CA VAL A 76 1.95 -1.42 2.00
C VAL A 76 1.06 -1.89 0.86
N TRP A 77 0.78 -1.01 -0.11
CA TRP A 77 -0.02 -1.37 -1.28
C TRP A 77 0.64 -2.49 -2.10
N SER A 78 1.95 -2.45 -2.32
CA SER A 78 2.65 -3.48 -3.09
C SER A 78 2.55 -4.87 -2.42
N ILE A 79 2.77 -4.96 -1.11
CA ILE A 79 2.90 -6.26 -0.42
C ILE A 79 1.56 -6.84 0.05
N HIS A 80 0.58 -5.98 0.35
CA HIS A 80 -0.77 -6.39 0.72
C HIS A 80 -1.66 -6.47 -0.51
N GLY A 81 -1.45 -5.65 -1.54
CA GLY A 81 -2.29 -5.54 -2.72
C GLY A 81 -3.72 -5.11 -2.42
N ALA A 82 -4.47 -4.84 -3.48
CA ALA A 82 -5.88 -4.49 -3.37
C ALA A 82 -6.79 -5.66 -3.77
N GLY A 83 -8.01 -5.67 -3.23
CA GLY A 83 -9.03 -6.67 -3.53
C GLY A 83 -9.78 -7.15 -2.30
N MET A 84 -11.08 -7.46 -2.45
CA MET A 84 -11.95 -7.81 -1.33
C MET A 84 -11.45 -8.98 -0.48
N ALA A 85 -10.84 -10.00 -1.11
CA ALA A 85 -10.25 -11.14 -0.41
C ALA A 85 -9.07 -10.77 0.50
N ARG A 86 -8.51 -9.57 0.35
CA ARG A 86 -7.34 -9.09 1.11
C ARG A 86 -7.69 -8.16 2.27
N VAL A 87 -8.97 -7.79 2.43
CA VAL A 87 -9.42 -6.84 3.47
C VAL A 87 -9.10 -7.36 4.88
N SER A 88 -9.43 -8.62 5.16
CA SER A 88 -9.14 -9.21 6.49
C SER A 88 -7.64 -9.20 6.79
N ALA A 89 -6.82 -9.62 5.82
CA ALA A 89 -5.37 -9.63 5.97
C ALA A 89 -4.76 -8.22 6.14
N PHE A 90 -5.38 -7.19 5.57
CA PHE A 90 -4.97 -5.80 5.81
C PHE A 90 -5.30 -5.34 7.23
N LYS A 91 -6.51 -5.65 7.74
CA LYS A 91 -6.94 -5.26 9.10
C LYS A 91 -6.03 -5.85 10.18
N THR A 92 -5.49 -7.04 9.97
CA THR A 92 -4.60 -7.71 10.92
C THR A 92 -3.11 -7.42 10.69
N ALA A 93 -2.75 -6.61 9.68
CA ALA A 93 -1.36 -6.41 9.29
C ALA A 93 -0.61 -5.37 10.14
N GLY A 94 -1.27 -4.70 11.09
CA GLY A 94 -0.63 -3.64 11.90
C GLY A 94 -0.26 -2.41 11.07
N VAL A 95 -0.94 -2.16 9.95
CA VAL A 95 -0.70 -0.98 9.11
C VAL A 95 -1.07 0.29 9.88
N ASP A 96 -0.14 1.24 9.95
CA ASP A 96 -0.42 2.61 10.36
C ASP A 96 -1.29 3.31 9.29
N TRP A 97 -2.61 3.30 9.48
CA TRP A 97 -3.55 3.91 8.56
C TRP A 97 -3.41 5.43 8.48
N PRO A 98 -3.32 6.21 9.58
CA PRO A 98 -3.05 7.64 9.49
C PRO A 98 -1.86 7.98 8.59
N TRP A 99 -0.74 7.27 8.74
CA TRP A 99 0.45 7.47 7.92
C TRP A 99 0.24 7.06 6.45
N MET A 100 -0.44 5.93 6.22
CA MET A 100 -0.81 5.49 4.87
C MET A 100 -1.76 6.47 4.19
N ARG A 101 -2.69 7.07 4.92
CA ARG A 101 -3.66 8.03 4.40
C ARG A 101 -2.94 9.26 3.89
N GLU A 102 -2.06 9.87 4.69
CA GLU A 102 -1.27 11.04 4.27
C GLU A 102 -0.46 10.74 3.00
N GLY A 103 0.13 9.54 2.93
CA GLY A 103 0.85 9.13 1.73
C GLY A 103 -0.03 8.97 0.50
N PHE A 104 -1.28 8.53 0.63
CA PHE A 104 -2.21 8.55 -0.49
C PHE A 104 -2.66 9.97 -0.86
N GLU A 105 -2.81 10.88 0.10
CA GLU A 105 -3.10 12.29 -0.21
C GLU A 105 -1.95 12.91 -1.02
N ASP A 106 -0.69 12.63 -0.65
CA ASP A 106 0.49 13.02 -1.45
C ASP A 106 0.46 12.42 -2.85
N LEU A 107 0.15 11.14 -2.98
CA LEU A 107 0.01 10.50 -4.30
C LEU A 107 -1.12 11.10 -5.12
N GLY A 108 -2.18 11.58 -4.47
CA GLY A 108 -3.27 12.32 -5.09
C GLY A 108 -2.83 13.69 -5.59
N ARG A 109 -1.97 14.40 -4.83
CA ARG A 109 -1.38 15.68 -5.24
C ARG A 109 -0.41 15.51 -6.42
N GLN A 110 0.44 14.49 -6.37
CA GLN A 110 1.43 14.20 -7.43
C GLN A 110 0.77 13.67 -8.72
N TYR A 111 -0.30 12.87 -8.59
CA TYR A 111 -0.96 12.21 -9.71
C TYR A 111 -2.49 12.43 -9.67
N PRO A 112 -2.97 13.68 -9.85
CA PRO A 112 -4.37 14.05 -9.61
C PRO A 112 -5.36 13.32 -10.52
N ASP A 113 -4.95 12.93 -11.73
CA ASP A 113 -5.81 12.23 -12.69
C ASP A 113 -5.70 10.71 -12.62
N SER A 114 -4.90 10.16 -11.69
CA SER A 114 -4.69 8.73 -11.56
C SER A 114 -5.93 8.04 -10.98
N LEU A 115 -6.76 7.49 -11.88
CA LEU A 115 -7.89 6.64 -11.51
C LEU A 115 -7.43 5.44 -10.67
N TRP A 116 -6.24 4.92 -10.97
CA TRP A 116 -5.63 3.80 -10.26
C TRP A 116 -5.33 4.14 -8.80
N ASN A 117 -4.65 5.26 -8.54
CA ASN A 117 -4.30 5.69 -7.18
C ASN A 117 -5.56 6.04 -6.37
N LYS A 118 -6.52 6.76 -6.97
CA LYS A 118 -7.79 7.11 -6.30
C LYS A 118 -8.58 5.87 -5.90
N ASN A 119 -8.69 4.88 -6.79
CA ASN A 119 -9.40 3.65 -6.45
C ASN A 119 -8.67 2.83 -5.37
N ALA A 120 -7.33 2.85 -5.34
CA ALA A 120 -6.55 2.19 -4.30
C ALA A 120 -6.75 2.86 -2.95
N PHE A 121 -6.73 4.20 -2.94
CA PHE A 121 -7.00 4.97 -1.75
C PHE A 121 -8.41 4.69 -1.21
N CYS A 122 -9.45 4.67 -2.05
CA CYS A 122 -10.79 4.24 -1.67
C CYS A 122 -10.82 2.83 -1.07
N PHE A 123 -10.10 1.89 -1.68
CA PHE A 123 -10.03 0.51 -1.19
C PHE A 123 -9.43 0.42 0.20
N TYR A 124 -8.31 1.12 0.45
CA TYR A 124 -7.66 1.09 1.76
C TYR A 124 -8.43 1.89 2.81
N ALA A 125 -9.10 2.98 2.45
CA ALA A 125 -10.01 3.68 3.35
C ALA A 125 -11.17 2.76 3.78
N PHE A 126 -11.74 1.99 2.85
CA PHE A 126 -12.71 0.95 3.19
C PHE A 126 -12.11 -0.13 4.09
N ALA A 127 -10.91 -0.63 3.77
CA ALA A 127 -10.26 -1.69 4.54
C ALA A 127 -9.87 -1.23 5.96
N ALA A 128 -9.59 0.06 6.16
CA ALA A 128 -9.30 0.68 7.45
C ALA A 128 -10.54 1.16 8.22
N ASP A 129 -11.75 0.89 7.72
CA ASP A 129 -13.03 1.38 8.26
C ASP A 129 -13.15 2.93 8.31
N ASP A 130 -12.36 3.66 7.52
CA ASP A 130 -12.39 5.14 7.42
C ASP A 130 -13.50 5.58 6.44
N LYS A 131 -14.73 5.64 6.97
CA LYS A 131 -15.90 6.07 6.19
C LYS A 131 -15.82 7.51 5.69
N VAL A 132 -15.17 8.41 6.43
CA VAL A 132 -15.11 9.84 6.08
C VAL A 132 -14.25 10.00 4.83
N THR A 133 -13.04 9.45 4.85
CA THR A 133 -12.13 9.45 3.70
C THR A 133 -12.74 8.71 2.52
N ALA A 134 -13.30 7.52 2.74
CA ALA A 134 -13.91 6.73 1.68
C ALA A 134 -15.06 7.48 0.98
N ARG A 135 -15.95 8.14 1.74
CA ARG A 135 -17.08 8.89 1.19
C ARG A 135 -16.62 10.02 0.28
N ARG A 136 -15.67 10.83 0.73
CA ARG A 136 -15.08 11.93 -0.06
C ARG A 136 -14.53 11.39 -1.38
N LEU A 137 -13.70 10.36 -1.32
CA LEU A 137 -13.05 9.81 -2.51
C LEU A 137 -14.05 9.14 -3.47
N PHE A 138 -15.07 8.45 -2.98
CA PHE A 138 -16.10 7.86 -3.84
C PHE A 138 -16.94 8.92 -4.56
N ALA A 139 -17.18 10.08 -3.94
CA ALA A 139 -17.82 11.21 -4.61
C ALA A 139 -16.95 11.73 -5.77
N GLU A 140 -15.64 11.89 -5.55
CA GLU A 140 -14.69 12.31 -6.59
C GLU A 140 -14.55 11.32 -7.75
N LEU A 141 -14.70 10.01 -7.48
CA LEU A 141 -14.63 8.98 -8.52
C LEU A 141 -15.82 9.04 -9.48
N ALA A 142 -16.98 9.56 -9.05
CA ALA A 142 -18.20 9.66 -9.86
C ALA A 142 -18.55 8.33 -10.55
N GLY A 143 -18.49 7.22 -9.81
CA GLY A 143 -18.79 5.87 -10.32
C GLY A 143 -17.68 5.21 -11.15
N ARG A 144 -16.57 5.90 -11.45
CA ARG A 144 -15.42 5.31 -12.15
C ARG A 144 -14.68 4.35 -11.22
N TYR A 145 -14.64 3.07 -11.61
CA TYR A 145 -14.00 2.03 -10.81
C TYR A 145 -12.85 1.36 -11.57
N ALA A 146 -11.82 0.94 -10.83
CA ALA A 146 -10.72 0.17 -11.38
C ALA A 146 -10.95 -1.34 -11.19
N ARG A 147 -11.18 -2.08 -12.29
CA ARG A 147 -11.43 -3.54 -12.26
C ARG A 147 -10.35 -4.32 -11.52
N LYS A 148 -9.08 -3.92 -11.68
CA LYS A 148 -7.94 -4.57 -11.01
C LYS A 148 -7.93 -4.39 -9.48
N ILE A 149 -8.68 -3.42 -8.93
CA ILE A 149 -8.78 -3.17 -7.48
C ILE A 149 -10.01 -3.85 -6.91
N TRP A 150 -11.16 -3.62 -7.53
CA TRP A 150 -12.45 -4.09 -6.99
C TRP A 150 -12.83 -5.50 -7.47
N GLY A 151 -12.21 -5.98 -8.55
CA GLY A 151 -12.58 -7.21 -9.22
C GLY A 151 -13.90 -7.05 -9.97
N ARG A 152 -15.01 -7.14 -9.25
CA ARG A 152 -16.37 -7.03 -9.79
C ARG A 152 -17.03 -5.70 -9.40
N PRO A 153 -17.90 -5.12 -10.25
CA PRO A 153 -18.62 -3.88 -9.95
C PRO A 153 -19.43 -3.93 -8.64
N GLU A 154 -19.97 -5.08 -8.26
CA GLU A 154 -20.77 -5.25 -7.05
C GLU A 154 -19.96 -4.95 -5.79
N ASN A 155 -18.65 -5.26 -5.79
CA ASN A 155 -17.77 -4.95 -4.68
C ASN A 155 -17.62 -3.44 -4.50
N PHE A 156 -17.41 -2.71 -5.60
CA PHE A 156 -17.35 -1.24 -5.61
C PHE A 156 -18.69 -0.64 -5.16
N ASN A 157 -19.80 -1.09 -5.73
CA ASN A 157 -21.12 -0.57 -5.39
C ASN A 157 -21.52 -0.84 -3.92
N ARG A 158 -21.08 -1.98 -3.36
CA ARG A 158 -21.28 -2.28 -1.94
C ARG A 158 -20.46 -1.36 -1.04
N THR A 159 -19.20 -1.07 -1.38
CA THR A 159 -18.36 -0.19 -0.57
C THR A 159 -18.78 1.27 -0.66
N VAL A 160 -19.26 1.72 -1.83
CA VAL A 160 -19.94 3.03 -1.98
C VAL A 160 -21.15 3.13 -1.04
N ARG A 161 -22.02 2.10 -1.01
CA ARG A 161 -23.18 2.07 -0.10
C ARG A 161 -22.75 2.11 1.36
N TRP A 162 -21.73 1.34 1.74
CA TRP A 162 -21.18 1.34 3.10
C TRP A 162 -20.63 2.71 3.52
N ALA A 163 -19.93 3.43 2.62
CA ALA A 163 -19.37 4.75 2.91
C ALA A 163 -20.46 5.81 3.12
N ASN A 164 -21.59 5.68 2.41
CA ASN A 164 -22.73 6.59 2.49
C ASN A 164 -23.77 6.20 3.54
N ALA A 165 -23.71 4.98 4.09
CA ALA A 165 -24.66 4.53 5.10
C ALA A 165 -24.60 5.44 6.36
N GLY A 166 -25.74 6.04 6.70
CA GLY A 166 -25.88 6.94 7.86
C GLY A 166 -25.51 8.40 7.60
N ALA A 167 -25.10 8.77 6.38
CA ALA A 167 -25.02 10.18 6.00
C ALA A 167 -26.44 10.70 5.78
N ARG A 168 -26.89 11.66 6.59
CA ARG A 168 -28.12 12.42 6.27
C ARG A 168 -27.82 13.20 4.98
N THR A 169 -28.59 12.94 3.94
CA THR A 169 -28.63 13.82 2.76
C THR A 169 -29.01 15.22 3.25
N PRO A 170 -28.30 16.28 2.84
CA PRO A 170 -28.79 17.64 3.08
C PRO A 170 -30.15 17.86 2.42
#